data_AF-A0A3B0Y218-F1
#
_entry.id   AF-A0A3B0Y218-F1
#
_cell.length_a   1.000
_cell.length_b   1.000
_cell.length_c   1.000
_cell.angle_alpha   90.00
_cell.angle_beta   90.00
_cell.angle_gamma   90.00
#
_symmetry.space_group_name_H-M   'P 1'
#
loop_
_entity.id
_entity.type
_entity.pdbx_description
1 polymer ?
#
loop_
_entity_poly.entity_id
_entity_poly.type
_entity_poly.pdbx_seq_one_letter_code
_entity_poly.pdbx_strand_id
1 'polypeptide(L)' 'FILGGEVIHGFAFALIVGVFIGTYSSIYVASNSLILMGVTREDFLETVKEDEAVDDMP' A
#
# COMPACT_ATOMS: atom_id res chain seq x y z
N PHE A 1 2.85 -22.62 15.02
CA PHE A 1 2.27 -22.92 16.35
C PHE A 1 2.97 -24.04 17.12
N ILE A 2 3.84 -24.87 16.51
CA ILE A 2 4.37 -26.09 17.15
C ILE A 2 5.77 -25.95 17.80
N LEU A 3 6.57 -24.91 17.47
CA LEU A 3 7.98 -24.80 17.90
C LEU A 3 8.36 -23.45 18.55
N GLY A 4 7.44 -22.83 19.30
CA GLY A 4 7.71 -21.57 20.01
C GLY A 4 7.12 -21.57 21.41
N GLY A 5 7.92 -21.21 22.41
CA GLY A 5 7.48 -21.10 23.80
C GLY A 5 6.31 -20.14 23.98
N GLU A 6 5.59 -20.28 25.09
CA GLU A 6 4.31 -19.62 25.39
C GLU A 6 4.29 -18.11 25.09
N VAL A 7 5.42 -17.43 25.30
CA VAL A 7 5.60 -15.98 25.08
C VAL A 7 5.49 -15.57 23.60
N ILE A 8 6.14 -16.28 22.67
CA ILE A 8 6.14 -15.91 21.24
C ILE A 8 4.94 -16.44 20.47
N HIS A 9 4.16 -17.34 21.08
CA HIS A 9 2.99 -17.94 20.45
C HIS A 9 1.87 -16.92 20.23
N GLY A 10 1.56 -16.11 21.25
CA GLY A 10 0.55 -15.04 21.14
C GLY A 10 0.96 -13.95 20.15
N PHE A 11 2.24 -13.59 20.13
CA PHE A 11 2.79 -12.63 19.18
C PHE A 11 2.70 -13.14 17.73
N ALA A 12 3.13 -14.38 17.49
CA ALA A 12 3.04 -14.99 16.16
C ALA A 12 1.60 -15.15 15.68
N PHE A 13 0.66 -15.50 16.57
CA PHE A 13 -0.77 -15.55 16.24
C PHE A 13 -1.30 -14.19 15.80
N ALA A 14 -1.01 -13.14 16.59
CA ALA A 14 -1.43 -11.77 16.27
C ALA A 14 -0.85 -11.29 14.94
N LEU A 15 0.43 -11.61 14.65
CA LEU A 15 1.05 -11.28 13.37
C LEU A 15 0.41 -12.01 12.20
N ILE A 16 0.14 -13.31 12.32
CA ILE A 16 -0.50 -14.08 11.25
C ILE A 16 -1.88 -13.49 10.96
N VAL A 17 -2.71 -13.29 11.99
CA VAL A 17 -4.05 -12.72 11.82
C VAL A 17 -3.98 -11.31 11.23
N GLY A 18 -3.06 -10.47 11.71
CA GLY A 18 -2.85 -9.10 11.21
C GLY A 18 -2.44 -9.07 9.74
N VAL A 19 -1.53 -9.96 9.32
CA VAL A 19 -1.12 -10.06 7.91
C VAL A 19 -2.27 -10.57 7.04
N PHE A 20 -3.01 -11.60 7.46
CA PHE A 20 -4.16 -12.10 6.69
C PHE A 20 -5.23 -11.04 6.48
N ILE A 21 -5.63 -10.34 7.54
CA ILE A 21 -6.62 -9.26 7.47
C ILE A 21 -6.07 -8.08 6.66
N GLY A 22 -4.82 -7.70 6.90
CA GLY A 22 -4.15 -6.59 6.23
C GLY A 22 -4.01 -6.83 4.72
N THR A 23 -3.59 -8.02 4.30
CA THR A 23 -3.47 -8.38 2.88
C THR A 23 -4.83 -8.38 2.20
N TYR A 24 -5.87 -8.94 2.83
CA TYR A 24 -7.22 -8.90 2.27
C TYR A 24 -7.72 -7.45 2.13
N SER A 25 -7.50 -6.61 3.15
CA SER A 25 -7.88 -5.20 3.12
C SER A 25 -7.15 -4.42 2.02
N SER A 26 -5.82 -4.56 1.91
CA SER A 26 -5.04 -3.84 0.90
C SER A 26 -5.44 -4.19 -0.53
N ILE A 27 -5.87 -5.43 -0.80
CA ILE A 27 -6.30 -5.82 -2.14
C ILE A 27 -7.71 -5.32 -2.43
N TYR A 28 -8.67 -5.51 -1.51
CA TYR A 28 -10.07 -5.26 -1.81
C TYR A 28 -10.55 -3.86 -1.44
N VAL A 29 -10.08 -3.33 -0.30
CA VAL A 29 -10.47 -2.01 0.18
C VAL A 29 -9.66 -0.92 -0.52
N ALA A 30 -8.33 -1.06 -0.59
CA ALA A 30 -7.50 -0.03 -1.20
C ALA A 30 -7.75 0.07 -2.71
N SER A 31 -7.82 -1.04 -3.45
CA SER A 31 -8.11 -0.99 -4.89
C SER A 31 -9.50 -0.43 -5.20
N ASN A 32 -10.53 -0.78 -4.41
CA ASN A 32 -11.87 -0.20 -4.61
C ASN A 32 -11.89 1.30 -4.26
N SER A 33 -11.15 1.72 -3.23
CA SER A 33 -11.00 3.14 -2.87
C SER A 33 -10.32 3.93 -3.99
N LEU A 34 -9.30 3.38 -4.64
CA LEU A 34 -8.61 4.02 -5.77
C LEU A 34 -9.56 4.21 -6.97
N ILE A 35 -10.38 3.20 -7.26
CA ILE A 35 -11.39 3.29 -8.34
C ILE A 35 -12.44 4.36 -8.00
N LEU A 36 -12.89 4.43 -6.75
CA LEU A 36 -13.86 5.44 -6.31
C LEU A 36 -13.31 6.86 -6.43
N MET A 37 -12.03 7.05 -6.14
CA MET A 37 -11.33 8.33 -6.32
C MET A 37 -11.04 8.67 -7.79
N GLY A 38 -11.35 7.76 -8.72
CA GLY A 38 -11.15 7.98 -10.15
C GLY A 38 -9.69 7.96 -10.58
N VAL A 39 -8.80 7.36 -9.78
CA VAL A 39 -7.36 7.33 -10.06
C VAL A 39 -7.10 6.61 -11.38
N THR A 40 -6.43 7.27 -12.31
CA THR A 40 -6.06 6.70 -13.61
C THR A 40 -4.60 6.28 -13.61
N ARG A 41 -4.18 5.53 -14.64
CA ARG A 41 -2.77 5.12 -14.78
C ARG A 41 -1.86 6.34 -14.95
N GLU A 42 -2.37 7.43 -15.52
CA GLU A 42 -1.61 8.65 -15.72
C GLU A 42 -1.16 9.27 -14.39
N ASP A 43 -1.93 9.11 -13.31
CA ASP A 43 -1.62 9.64 -11.98
C ASP A 43 -0.38 9.00 -11.32
N PHE A 44 0.06 7.83 -11.80
CA PHE A 44 1.25 7.13 -11.32
C PHE A 44 2.47 7.33 -12.22
N LEU A 45 2.32 8.06 -13.33
CA LEU A 45 3.46 8.45 -14.16
C LEU A 45 4.11 9.66 -13.49
N GLU A 46 5.37 9.51 -13.05
CA GLU A 46 6.18 10.68 -12.71
C GLU A 46 6.27 11.56 -13.96
N THR A 47 5.59 12.71 -13.95
CA THR A 47 5.87 13.78 -14.90
C THR A 47 7.27 14.24 -14.60
N VAL A 48 8.25 13.63 -15.25
CA VAL A 48 9.63 14.10 -15.23
C VAL A 48 9.61 15.51 -15.83
N LYS A 49 9.49 16.51 -14.95
CA LYS A 49 9.86 17.90 -15.17
C LYS A 49 9.17 18.59 -16.37
N GLU A 50 7.86 18.79 -16.29
CA GLU A 50 7.27 19.93 -17.05
C GLU A 50 7.37 21.25 -16.25
N ASP A 51 7.46 21.18 -14.91
CA ASP A 51 7.57 22.38 -14.07
C ASP A 51 8.97 23.02 -14.04
N GLU A 52 10.04 22.31 -14.42
CA GLU A 52 11.39 22.90 -14.55
C GLU A 52 11.64 23.53 -15.93
N ALA A 53 10.80 23.26 -16.95
CA ALA A 53 11.00 23.78 -18.30
C ALA A 53 10.29 25.13 -18.56
N VAL A 54 9.54 25.65 -17.59
CA VAL A 54 8.83 26.94 -17.71
C VAL A 54 9.61 28.08 -17.03
N ASP A 55 10.67 27.79 -16.26
CA ASP A 55 11.49 28.79 -15.55
C ASP A 55 12.74 29.25 -16.33
N ASP A 56 12.92 28.78 -17.57
CA ASP A 56 14.08 29.11 -18.44
C ASP A 56 13.67 29.85 -19.75
N MET A 57 12.49 30.50 -19.76
CA MET A 57 12.12 31.44 -20.82
C MET A 57 12.63 32.86 -20.48
N PRO A 58 13.39 33.53 -21.39
CA PRO A 58 14.06 34.81 -21.12
C PRO A 58 13.10 36.00 -20.99
#